data_AF-A0A940IUY2-F1
#
_entry.id   AF-A0A940IUY2-F1
#
_cell.length_a   1.000
_cell.length_b   1.000
_cell.length_c   1.000
_cell.angle_alpha   90.00
_cell.angle_beta   90.00
_cell.angle_gamma   90.00
#
_symmetry.space_group_name_H-M   'P 1'
#
loop_
_entity.id
_entity.type
_entity.pdbx_description
1 polymer ?
#
loop_
_entity_poly.entity_id
_entity_poly.type
_entity_poly.pdbx_seq_one_letter_code
_entity_poly.pdbx_strand_id
1 'polypeptide(L)'
;MSMINRIAWDDTVLPFQLDRSSIRGRVARLDGVLDHILSRHAYPAPVSALVAELALLAALIGPTIKLRWKLSLQVRGNGAVRTIAADYYAPESEGAPARIRAWASFDTDRLDDRPAFEQIGDGYFAILIDQGQGSQPYQGITPLSGGSLSSCAQTYFAQSEQLPTRFSLAHGRSQLSGEPEHWRAGGVMLQTLPAQPMDAGDGGSGEGGLIEAADILQGAESEDWNRANILLDTVETLELIGPKVGPTDLLLRLFHEEAPRVFDTQRVEFGCSCTSDRVRDTLSIYSAKDIAHMTTDEGIVTADCQFCGAHYEFDPNSLGFEATVDADGQPIAQDGREDGDDDDDAQDRAAE
;
A
#
# COMPACT_ATOMS: atom_id res chain seq x y z
N MET A 1 -33.93 -11.93 -18.38
CA MET A 1 -33.63 -11.21 -17.13
C MET A 1 -33.09 -9.84 -17.51
N SER A 2 -33.73 -8.78 -17.04
CA SER A 2 -33.49 -7.40 -17.49
C SER A 2 -32.09 -6.89 -17.15
N MET A 3 -31.36 -6.36 -18.14
CA MET A 3 -30.05 -5.69 -17.98
C MET A 3 -30.17 -4.29 -17.34
N ILE A 4 -31.36 -3.84 -16.93
CA ILE A 4 -31.67 -2.43 -16.64
C ILE A 4 -31.04 -1.90 -15.33
N ASN A 5 -30.44 -2.73 -14.48
CA ASN A 5 -29.95 -2.30 -13.16
C ASN A 5 -28.50 -2.71 -12.83
N ARG A 6 -27.65 -2.82 -13.86
CA ARG A 6 -26.20 -3.03 -13.67
C ARG A 6 -25.49 -1.69 -13.71
N ILE A 7 -24.63 -1.44 -12.73
CA ILE A 7 -23.77 -0.25 -12.71
C ILE A 7 -22.54 -0.47 -13.60
N ALA A 8 -21.98 0.62 -14.13
CA ALA A 8 -20.60 0.61 -14.59
C ALA A 8 -19.68 0.51 -13.36
N TRP A 9 -18.71 -0.40 -13.40
CA TRP A 9 -17.67 -0.50 -12.39
C TRP A 9 -16.50 0.36 -12.84
N ASP A 10 -16.15 1.36 -12.03
CA ASP A 10 -15.03 2.25 -12.27
C ASP A 10 -14.08 2.21 -11.07
N ASP A 11 -12.78 2.24 -11.36
CA ASP A 11 -11.71 2.35 -10.36
C ASP A 11 -11.75 3.74 -9.70
N THR A 12 -12.41 3.84 -8.55
CA THR A 12 -12.82 5.12 -7.97
C THR A 12 -12.79 5.11 -6.45
N VAL A 13 -12.58 6.30 -5.90
CA VAL A 13 -12.76 6.61 -4.48
C VAL A 13 -13.72 7.78 -4.36
N LEU A 14 -14.88 7.56 -3.73
CA LEU A 14 -15.91 8.56 -3.47
C LEU A 14 -15.80 9.03 -2.01
N PRO A 15 -15.31 10.24 -1.75
CA PRO A 15 -15.31 10.80 -0.40
C PRO A 15 -16.72 11.23 -0.01
N PHE A 16 -17.03 11.14 1.29
CA PHE A 16 -18.27 11.63 1.86
C PHE A 16 -18.09 12.12 3.30
N GLN A 17 -19.10 12.80 3.81
CA GLN A 17 -19.23 13.23 5.19
C GLN A 17 -20.64 12.90 5.69
N LEU A 18 -20.73 12.47 6.94
CA LEU A 18 -21.99 12.34 7.68
C LEU A 18 -22.21 13.64 8.44
N ASP A 19 -23.08 14.51 7.93
CA ASP A 19 -23.24 15.86 8.46
C ASP A 19 -23.85 15.89 9.88
N ARG A 20 -24.46 14.77 10.33
CA ARG A 20 -24.99 14.65 11.69
C ARG A 20 -23.98 14.22 12.76
N SER A 21 -22.93 13.51 12.38
CA SER A 21 -22.05 12.79 13.33
C SER A 21 -20.57 13.19 13.28
N SER A 22 -20.20 14.28 12.57
CA SER A 22 -18.80 14.73 12.43
C SER A 22 -17.85 13.60 11.99
N ILE A 23 -18.37 12.64 11.21
CA ILE A 23 -17.64 11.51 10.65
C ILE A 23 -17.46 11.76 9.16
N ARG A 24 -16.24 11.56 8.68
CA ARG A 24 -15.93 11.51 7.25
C ARG A 24 -15.69 10.08 6.83
N GLY A 25 -15.86 9.82 5.54
CA GLY A 25 -15.59 8.50 5.01
C GLY A 25 -15.29 8.51 3.53
N ARG A 26 -14.99 7.32 3.02
CA ARG A 26 -14.75 7.07 1.61
C ARG A 26 -15.33 5.72 1.23
N VAL A 27 -15.87 5.63 0.03
CA VAL A 27 -16.20 4.36 -0.63
C VAL A 27 -15.18 4.16 -1.74
N ALA A 28 -14.43 3.06 -1.74
CA ALA A 28 -13.50 2.73 -2.81
C ALA A 28 -13.97 1.50 -3.57
N ARG A 29 -13.69 1.48 -4.88
CA ARG A 29 -13.89 0.34 -5.77
C ARG A 29 -12.68 0.19 -6.67
N LEU A 30 -12.18 -1.03 -6.73
CA LEU A 30 -11.08 -1.46 -7.60
C LEU A 30 -11.55 -2.67 -8.41
N ASP A 31 -11.38 -2.60 -9.72
CA ASP A 31 -11.77 -3.58 -10.73
C ASP A 31 -10.59 -3.77 -11.69
N GLY A 32 -10.57 -3.04 -12.83
CA GLY A 32 -9.51 -3.15 -13.83
C GLY A 32 -8.11 -2.86 -13.28
N VAL A 33 -7.96 -1.92 -12.34
CA VAL A 33 -6.66 -1.67 -11.70
C VAL A 33 -6.17 -2.86 -10.88
N LEU A 34 -7.08 -3.58 -10.22
CA LEU A 34 -6.74 -4.70 -9.39
C LEU A 34 -6.35 -5.91 -10.23
N ASP A 35 -7.07 -6.17 -11.33
CA ASP A 35 -6.67 -7.16 -12.33
C ASP A 35 -5.27 -6.87 -12.86
N HIS A 36 -4.99 -5.62 -13.21
CA HIS A 36 -3.69 -5.21 -13.73
C HIS A 36 -2.55 -5.43 -12.73
N ILE A 37 -2.79 -5.20 -11.44
CA ILE A 37 -1.83 -5.44 -10.36
C ILE A 37 -1.59 -6.94 -10.20
N LEU A 38 -2.67 -7.72 -10.07
CA LEU A 38 -2.60 -9.15 -9.79
C LEU A 38 -2.05 -9.94 -10.99
N SER A 39 -2.29 -9.50 -12.23
CA SER A 39 -1.78 -10.17 -13.43
C SER A 39 -0.25 -10.08 -13.59
N ARG A 40 0.44 -9.27 -12.78
CA ARG A 40 1.92 -9.16 -12.83
C ARG A 40 2.62 -10.35 -12.20
N HIS A 41 1.90 -11.13 -11.41
CA HIS A 41 2.44 -12.27 -10.69
C HIS A 41 1.45 -13.43 -10.68
N ALA A 42 1.94 -14.66 -10.72
CA ALA A 42 1.09 -15.85 -10.63
C ALA A 42 0.75 -16.19 -9.17
N TYR A 43 0.11 -15.26 -8.46
CA TYR A 43 -0.19 -15.42 -7.04
C TYR A 43 -1.20 -16.56 -6.79
N PRO A 44 -0.94 -17.44 -5.79
CA PRO A 44 -1.98 -18.28 -5.21
C PRO A 44 -3.10 -17.44 -4.58
N ALA A 45 -4.31 -17.99 -4.49
CA ALA A 45 -5.49 -17.26 -4.02
C ALA A 45 -5.32 -16.55 -2.66
N PRO A 46 -4.67 -17.14 -1.62
CA PRO A 46 -4.42 -16.43 -0.37
C PRO A 46 -3.55 -15.19 -0.54
N VAL A 47 -2.53 -15.25 -1.40
CA VAL A 47 -1.63 -14.12 -1.67
C VAL A 47 -2.36 -13.05 -2.49
N SER A 48 -3.17 -13.44 -3.48
CA SER A 48 -4.01 -12.50 -4.23
C SER A 48 -4.98 -11.73 -3.32
N ALA A 49 -5.58 -12.40 -2.34
CA ALA A 49 -6.48 -11.77 -1.37
C ALA A 49 -5.77 -10.69 -0.53
N LEU A 50 -4.57 -10.98 -0.02
CA LEU A 50 -3.78 -10.03 0.76
C LEU A 50 -3.34 -8.81 -0.07
N VAL A 51 -2.92 -9.02 -1.31
CA VAL A 51 -2.56 -7.94 -2.23
C VAL A 51 -3.78 -7.08 -2.56
N ALA A 52 -4.94 -7.70 -2.79
CA ALA A 52 -6.20 -7.00 -3.03
C ALA A 52 -6.66 -6.17 -1.82
N GLU A 53 -6.60 -6.73 -0.61
CA GLU A 53 -6.94 -6.02 0.62
C GLU A 53 -6.01 -4.82 0.84
N LEU A 54 -4.69 -5.00 0.71
CA LEU A 54 -3.74 -3.91 0.92
C LEU A 54 -3.86 -2.81 -0.15
N ALA A 55 -4.11 -3.17 -1.42
CA ALA A 55 -4.39 -2.19 -2.47
C ALA A 55 -5.68 -1.40 -2.17
N LEU A 56 -6.75 -2.07 -1.72
CA LEU A 56 -7.98 -1.39 -1.33
C LEU A 56 -7.77 -0.45 -0.14
N LEU A 57 -7.00 -0.87 0.87
CA LEU A 57 -6.62 -0.01 1.99
C LEU A 57 -5.82 1.21 1.51
N ALA A 58 -4.86 1.03 0.61
CA ALA A 58 -4.09 2.15 0.05
C ALA A 58 -4.98 3.13 -0.73
N ALA A 59 -5.99 2.64 -1.46
CA ALA A 59 -6.96 3.48 -2.15
C ALA A 59 -7.89 4.24 -1.18
N LEU A 60 -8.32 3.62 -0.07
CA LEU A 60 -9.16 4.26 0.94
C LEU A 60 -8.39 5.30 1.78
N ILE A 61 -7.14 5.00 2.12
CA ILE A 61 -6.31 5.87 2.95
C ILE A 61 -5.66 6.98 2.11
N GLY A 62 -5.16 6.65 0.92
CA GLY A 62 -4.40 7.52 0.02
C GLY A 62 -4.92 8.95 -0.12
N PRO A 63 -6.21 9.20 -0.37
CA PRO A 63 -6.75 10.55 -0.52
C PRO A 63 -6.71 11.42 0.75
N THR A 64 -6.14 10.97 1.87
CA THR A 64 -5.83 11.85 3.03
C THR A 64 -4.57 12.70 2.81
N ILE A 65 -3.67 12.28 1.91
CA ILE A 65 -2.38 12.94 1.72
C ILE A 65 -2.48 14.10 0.71
N LYS A 66 -1.53 15.03 0.77
CA LYS A 66 -1.48 16.19 -0.15
C LYS A 66 -1.10 15.76 -1.58
N LEU A 67 -1.45 16.61 -2.55
CA LEU A 67 -1.04 16.43 -3.94
C LEU A 67 0.47 16.22 -4.05
N ARG A 68 0.88 15.37 -4.99
CA ARG A 68 2.27 14.99 -5.27
C ARG A 68 3.00 14.24 -4.15
N TRP A 69 2.33 13.91 -3.05
CA TRP A 69 2.89 13.02 -2.03
C TRP A 69 2.63 11.54 -2.38
N LYS A 70 3.39 10.66 -1.75
CA LYS A 70 3.22 9.21 -1.87
C LYS A 70 2.94 8.61 -0.49
N LEU A 71 1.88 7.82 -0.41
CA LEU A 71 1.61 6.93 0.72
C LEU A 71 2.10 5.53 0.36
N SER A 72 2.82 4.87 1.27
CA SER A 72 3.15 3.45 1.15
C SER A 72 2.59 2.71 2.36
N LEU A 73 1.82 1.66 2.12
CA LEU A 73 1.48 0.65 3.12
C LEU A 73 2.45 -0.51 2.95
N GLN A 74 3.11 -0.93 4.03
CA GLN A 74 4.03 -2.05 4.02
C GLN A 74 3.70 -3.02 5.14
N VAL A 75 3.62 -4.29 4.79
CA VAL A 75 3.44 -5.41 5.71
C VAL A 75 4.69 -6.26 5.60
N ARG A 76 5.35 -6.51 6.74
CA ARG A 76 6.50 -7.42 6.81
C ARG A 76 6.21 -8.47 7.86
N GLY A 77 6.51 -9.72 7.51
CA GLY A 77 6.28 -10.86 8.39
C GLY A 77 7.35 -11.93 8.22
N ASN A 78 7.40 -12.88 9.16
CA ASN A 78 8.32 -14.02 9.15
C ASN A 78 7.69 -15.32 8.61
N GLY A 79 6.42 -15.28 8.21
CA GLY A 79 5.67 -16.41 7.68
C GLY A 79 6.00 -16.76 6.22
N ALA A 80 5.07 -17.48 5.57
CA ALA A 80 5.14 -17.83 4.16
C ALA A 80 4.99 -16.60 3.26
N VAL A 81 4.15 -15.64 3.66
CA VAL A 81 4.05 -14.33 3.02
C VAL A 81 4.97 -13.36 3.76
N ARG A 82 6.13 -13.05 3.17
CA ARG A 82 7.19 -12.27 3.82
C ARG A 82 6.94 -10.77 3.75
N THR A 83 6.34 -10.32 2.66
CA THR A 83 6.17 -8.89 2.39
C THR A 83 4.94 -8.66 1.54
N ILE A 84 4.19 -7.62 1.87
CA ILE A 84 3.14 -7.08 1.01
C ILE A 84 3.33 -5.57 1.02
N ALA A 85 3.30 -4.93 -0.14
CA ALA A 85 3.41 -3.49 -0.22
C ALA A 85 2.40 -2.93 -1.21
N ALA A 86 1.79 -1.80 -0.86
CA ALA A 86 0.92 -1.03 -1.74
C ALA A 86 1.30 0.45 -1.65
N ASP A 87 1.50 1.07 -2.81
CA ASP A 87 1.77 2.51 -2.90
C ASP A 87 0.57 3.22 -3.52
N TYR A 88 0.18 4.35 -2.93
CA TYR A 88 -0.73 5.32 -3.51
C TYR A 88 0.03 6.62 -3.79
N TYR A 89 -0.01 7.05 -5.04
CA TYR A 89 0.49 8.34 -5.48
C TYR A 89 -0.68 9.31 -5.63
N ALA A 90 -0.62 10.41 -4.89
CA ALA A 90 -1.60 11.47 -5.08
C ALA A 90 -1.57 12.00 -6.53
N PRO A 91 -2.70 12.52 -7.03
CA PRO A 91 -2.76 13.12 -8.36
C PRO A 91 -1.69 14.19 -8.58
N GLU A 92 -1.21 14.28 -9.81
CA GLU A 92 -0.21 15.31 -10.20
C GLU A 92 -0.84 16.70 -10.31
N SER A 93 -2.14 16.75 -10.59
CA SER A 93 -3.00 17.94 -10.64
C SER A 93 -4.42 17.60 -10.18
N GLU A 94 -5.20 18.62 -9.87
CA GLU A 94 -6.62 18.47 -9.59
C GLU A 94 -7.35 17.82 -10.78
N GLY A 95 -8.26 16.87 -10.50
CA GLY A 95 -9.01 16.11 -11.50
C GLY A 95 -8.23 15.01 -12.25
N ALA A 96 -6.90 14.94 -12.11
CA ALA A 96 -6.10 13.84 -12.63
C ALA A 96 -6.34 12.55 -11.82
N PRO A 97 -6.19 11.36 -12.43
CA PRO A 97 -6.25 10.11 -11.68
C PRO A 97 -5.10 10.04 -10.66
N ALA A 98 -5.39 9.43 -9.52
CA ALA A 98 -4.38 8.96 -8.60
C ALA A 98 -3.83 7.63 -9.12
N ARG A 99 -2.60 7.29 -8.72
CA ARG A 99 -1.98 6.03 -9.16
C ARG A 99 -1.78 5.08 -8.01
N ILE A 100 -2.05 3.81 -8.22
CA ILE A 100 -1.83 2.74 -7.25
C ILE A 100 -1.01 1.60 -7.84
N ARG A 101 -0.25 0.92 -6.99
CA ARG A 101 0.45 -0.33 -7.31
C ARG A 101 0.57 -1.17 -6.05
N ALA A 102 0.61 -2.50 -6.19
CA ALA A 102 0.86 -3.39 -5.07
C ALA A 102 1.60 -4.67 -5.51
N TRP A 103 2.24 -5.35 -4.57
CA TRP A 103 2.88 -6.65 -4.79
C TRP A 103 3.08 -7.39 -3.45
N ALA A 104 3.42 -8.68 -3.53
CA ALA A 104 3.80 -9.48 -2.39
C ALA A 104 4.99 -10.40 -2.69
N SER A 105 5.86 -10.58 -1.70
CA SER A 105 6.85 -11.66 -1.67
C SER A 105 6.32 -12.81 -0.82
N PHE A 106 6.41 -14.02 -1.34
CA PHE A 106 6.01 -15.22 -0.62
C PHE A 106 6.97 -16.38 -0.90
N ASP A 107 6.82 -17.45 -0.14
CA ASP A 107 7.49 -18.73 -0.30
C ASP A 107 6.43 -19.80 -0.56
N THR A 108 6.43 -20.33 -1.79
CA THR A 108 5.41 -21.29 -2.26
C THR A 108 5.42 -22.58 -1.44
N ASP A 109 6.60 -23.04 -1.00
CA ASP A 109 6.74 -24.32 -0.29
C ASP A 109 6.29 -24.22 1.17
N ARG A 110 6.17 -23.00 1.70
CA ARG A 110 5.72 -22.73 3.07
C ARG A 110 4.24 -22.33 3.15
N LEU A 111 3.59 -22.05 2.02
CA LEU A 111 2.15 -21.78 2.01
C LEU A 111 1.36 -23.03 2.38
N ASP A 112 0.30 -22.83 3.16
CA ASP A 112 -0.58 -23.91 3.61
C ASP A 112 -2.06 -23.48 3.55
N ASP A 113 -2.97 -24.27 4.15
CA ASP A 113 -4.41 -24.02 4.11
C ASP A 113 -4.92 -23.06 5.20
N ARG A 114 -4.03 -22.49 6.04
CA ARG A 114 -4.43 -21.50 7.04
C ARG A 114 -4.95 -20.22 6.38
N PRO A 115 -5.79 -19.44 7.10
CA PRO A 115 -6.26 -18.15 6.63
C PRO A 115 -5.13 -17.25 6.13
N ALA A 116 -5.41 -16.44 5.10
CA ALA A 116 -4.39 -15.67 4.40
C ALA A 116 -3.56 -14.76 5.35
N PHE A 117 -4.20 -14.11 6.32
CA PHE A 117 -3.50 -13.26 7.29
C PHE A 117 -2.51 -14.05 8.16
N GLU A 118 -2.85 -15.28 8.57
CA GLU A 118 -1.97 -16.15 9.37
C GLU A 118 -0.72 -16.62 8.59
N GLN A 119 -0.76 -16.57 7.25
CA GLN A 119 0.41 -16.87 6.41
C GLN A 119 1.52 -15.82 6.55
N ILE A 120 1.20 -14.62 7.05
CA ILE A 120 2.18 -13.54 7.24
C ILE A 120 3.07 -13.83 8.46
N GLY A 121 2.54 -14.51 9.48
CA GLY A 121 3.22 -14.74 10.74
C GLY A 121 3.36 -13.46 11.57
N ASP A 122 4.37 -13.43 12.43
CA ASP A 122 4.67 -12.26 13.26
C ASP A 122 5.41 -11.20 12.45
N GLY A 123 5.16 -9.93 12.78
CA GLY A 123 5.84 -8.81 12.15
C GLY A 123 5.12 -7.50 12.38
N TYR A 124 5.13 -6.63 11.37
CA TYR A 124 4.57 -5.29 11.50
C TYR A 124 3.85 -4.80 10.24
N PHE A 125 2.90 -3.91 10.48
CA PHE A 125 2.25 -3.06 9.48
C PHE A 125 2.81 -1.64 9.62
N ALA A 126 3.24 -1.04 8.52
CA ALA A 126 3.82 0.29 8.48
C ALA A 126 3.11 1.17 7.46
N ILE A 127 2.91 2.43 7.84
CA ILE A 127 2.49 3.50 6.94
C ILE A 127 3.65 4.46 6.77
N LEU A 128 4.01 4.73 5.52
CA LEU A 128 5.05 5.68 5.16
C LEU A 128 4.45 6.78 4.30
N ILE A 129 4.75 8.03 4.62
CA ILE A 129 4.33 9.21 3.85
C ILE A 129 5.57 9.93 3.37
N ASP A 130 5.80 9.86 2.06
CA ASP A 130 6.82 10.61 1.37
C ASP A 130 6.24 11.94 0.87
N GLN A 131 6.79 13.04 1.38
CA GLN A 131 6.35 14.40 1.14
C GLN A 131 7.11 15.09 -0.01
N GLY A 132 8.05 14.37 -0.65
CA GLY A 132 8.91 14.87 -1.71
C GLY A 132 10.32 15.26 -1.26
N GLN A 133 11.11 15.81 -2.19
CA GLN A 133 12.51 16.14 -1.96
C GLN A 133 12.71 17.12 -0.80
N GLY A 134 13.70 16.81 0.05
CA GLY A 134 14.09 17.66 1.18
C GLY A 134 13.28 17.42 2.46
N SER A 135 12.28 16.54 2.43
CA SER A 135 11.52 16.12 3.61
C SER A 135 11.93 14.74 4.06
N GLN A 136 12.10 14.55 5.37
CA GLN A 136 12.22 13.20 5.92
C GLN A 136 10.84 12.51 5.82
N PRO A 137 10.75 11.31 5.24
CA PRO A 137 9.50 10.56 5.19
C PRO A 137 8.98 10.33 6.60
N TYR A 138 7.68 10.56 6.80
CA TYR A 138 7.02 10.15 8.01
C TYR A 138 6.82 8.62 7.97
N GLN A 139 7.06 7.94 9.08
CA GLN A 139 6.84 6.51 9.22
C GLN A 139 6.20 6.22 10.58
N GLY A 140 5.07 5.51 10.57
CA GLY A 140 4.48 4.92 11.76
C GLY A 140 4.27 3.43 11.57
N ILE A 141 4.38 2.67 12.67
CA ILE A 141 4.41 1.21 12.67
C ILE A 141 3.50 0.70 13.78
N THR A 142 2.79 -0.39 13.50
CA THR A 142 1.96 -1.12 14.46
C THR A 142 2.20 -2.64 14.31
N PRO A 143 2.11 -3.44 15.38
CA PRO A 143 2.20 -4.90 15.26
C PRO A 143 1.07 -5.47 14.39
N LEU A 144 1.35 -6.62 13.76
CA LEU A 144 0.30 -7.40 13.08
C LEU A 144 -0.63 -8.00 14.14
N SER A 145 -1.85 -7.44 14.24
CA SER A 145 -2.81 -7.78 15.28
C SER A 145 -4.24 -7.66 14.75
N GLY A 146 -5.21 -8.25 15.47
CA GLY A 146 -6.63 -8.15 15.12
C GLY A 146 -7.08 -8.97 13.89
N GLY A 147 -6.24 -9.89 13.41
CA GLY A 147 -6.62 -10.95 12.45
C GLY A 147 -6.81 -10.54 10.99
N SER A 148 -6.60 -9.27 10.63
CA SER A 148 -6.70 -8.78 9.25
C SER A 148 -5.82 -7.54 9.02
N LEU A 149 -5.52 -7.23 7.75
CA LEU A 149 -4.76 -6.02 7.40
C LEU A 149 -5.57 -4.75 7.72
N SER A 150 -6.89 -4.81 7.54
CA SER A 150 -7.80 -3.74 7.96
C SER A 150 -7.74 -3.47 9.46
N SER A 151 -7.72 -4.48 10.32
CA SER A 151 -7.55 -4.32 11.77
C SER A 151 -6.20 -3.67 12.13
N CYS A 152 -5.11 -4.06 11.45
CA CYS A 152 -3.81 -3.40 11.61
C CYS A 152 -3.91 -1.90 11.25
N ALA A 153 -4.57 -1.56 10.14
CA ALA A 153 -4.75 -0.16 9.76
C ALA A 153 -5.60 0.63 10.78
N GLN A 154 -6.66 0.04 11.34
CA GLN A 154 -7.46 0.68 12.41
C GLN A 154 -6.61 0.97 13.65
N THR A 155 -5.81 -0.01 14.07
CA THR A 155 -4.89 0.11 15.21
C THR A 155 -3.87 1.21 14.98
N TYR A 156 -3.27 1.25 13.78
CA TYR A 156 -2.37 2.34 13.39
C TYR A 156 -3.02 3.72 13.59
N PHE A 157 -4.24 3.92 13.07
CA PHE A 157 -4.90 5.22 13.14
C PHE A 157 -5.30 5.60 14.56
N ALA A 158 -5.75 4.64 15.37
CA ALA A 158 -6.06 4.88 16.78
C ALA A 158 -4.79 5.25 17.57
N GLN A 159 -3.70 4.52 17.37
CA GLN A 159 -2.49 4.67 18.17
C GLN A 159 -1.57 5.82 17.73
N SER A 160 -1.34 5.95 16.42
CA SER A 160 -0.35 6.88 15.86
C SER A 160 -0.95 8.22 15.49
N GLU A 161 -2.21 8.24 15.05
CA GLU A 161 -2.90 9.45 14.60
C GLU A 161 -3.97 9.95 15.58
N GLN A 162 -4.35 9.13 16.56
CA GLN A 162 -5.48 9.38 17.47
C GLN A 162 -6.79 9.69 16.71
N LEU A 163 -6.99 9.00 15.58
CA LEU A 163 -8.16 9.14 14.72
C LEU A 163 -8.89 7.80 14.64
N PRO A 164 -9.92 7.56 15.48
CA PRO A 164 -10.80 6.41 15.34
C PRO A 164 -11.20 6.20 13.88
N THR A 165 -10.85 5.03 13.36
CA THR A 165 -11.01 4.68 11.95
C THR A 165 -11.57 3.26 11.87
N ARG A 166 -12.52 3.04 10.98
CA ARG A 166 -13.18 1.75 10.76
C ARG A 166 -13.20 1.43 9.27
N PHE A 167 -12.98 0.17 8.92
CA PHE A 167 -13.07 -0.32 7.55
C PHE A 167 -14.06 -1.48 7.43
N SER A 168 -14.89 -1.47 6.38
CA SER A 168 -15.60 -2.67 5.91
C SER A 168 -15.14 -2.94 4.48
N LEU A 169 -14.48 -4.07 4.27
CA LEU A 169 -13.83 -4.42 3.01
C LEU A 169 -14.36 -5.74 2.49
N ALA A 170 -14.47 -5.85 1.16
CA ALA A 170 -14.68 -7.09 0.46
C ALA A 170 -13.81 -7.13 -0.78
N HIS A 171 -13.30 -8.31 -1.10
CA HIS A 171 -12.59 -8.58 -2.33
C HIS A 171 -12.84 -10.01 -2.77
N GLY A 172 -12.80 -10.26 -4.07
CA GLY A 172 -12.96 -11.61 -4.59
C GLY A 172 -13.04 -11.64 -6.11
N ARG A 173 -13.15 -12.85 -6.62
CA ARG A 173 -13.39 -13.06 -8.05
C ARG A 173 -14.87 -12.90 -8.36
N SER A 174 -15.16 -12.04 -9.31
CA SER A 174 -16.49 -11.77 -9.82
C SER A 174 -16.64 -12.44 -11.18
N GLN A 175 -17.70 -13.23 -11.34
CA GLN A 175 -18.07 -13.81 -12.62
C GLN A 175 -19.53 -13.45 -12.93
N LEU A 176 -19.71 -12.67 -14.00
CA LEU A 176 -21.03 -12.40 -14.55
C LEU A 176 -21.27 -13.31 -15.75
N SER A 177 -22.54 -13.65 -15.98
CA SER A 177 -22.92 -14.47 -17.14
C SER A 177 -22.49 -13.80 -18.44
N GLY A 178 -21.60 -14.45 -19.19
CA GLY A 178 -21.09 -13.97 -20.48
C GLY A 178 -19.82 -13.11 -20.39
N GLU A 179 -19.26 -12.93 -19.20
CA GLU A 179 -18.03 -12.15 -18.97
C GLU A 179 -16.94 -13.06 -18.36
N PRO A 180 -15.65 -12.80 -18.65
CA PRO A 180 -14.56 -13.50 -17.98
C PRO A 180 -14.56 -13.21 -16.48
N GLU A 181 -14.10 -14.20 -15.70
CA GLU A 181 -13.82 -14.00 -14.29
C GLU A 181 -12.72 -12.93 -14.13
N HIS A 182 -12.93 -11.99 -13.24
CA HIS A 182 -12.00 -10.90 -12.91
C HIS A 182 -12.05 -10.60 -11.42
N TRP A 183 -11.04 -9.92 -10.90
CA TRP A 183 -10.99 -9.49 -9.52
C TRP A 183 -11.77 -8.20 -9.28
N ARG A 184 -12.44 -8.14 -8.13
CA ARG A 184 -13.05 -6.93 -7.58
C ARG A 184 -12.66 -6.76 -6.14
N ALA A 185 -12.49 -5.51 -5.75
CA ALA A 185 -12.40 -5.10 -4.36
C ALA A 185 -13.25 -3.84 -4.15
N GLY A 186 -13.93 -3.79 -3.03
CA GLY A 186 -14.81 -2.69 -2.66
C GLY A 186 -14.84 -2.54 -1.16
N GLY A 187 -14.88 -1.30 -0.67
CA GLY A 187 -14.89 -1.07 0.76
C GLY A 187 -15.33 0.33 1.14
N VAL A 188 -15.67 0.46 2.42
CA VAL A 188 -16.03 1.72 3.06
C VAL A 188 -15.07 1.97 4.22
N MET A 189 -14.54 3.19 4.28
CA MET A 189 -13.77 3.71 5.40
C MET A 189 -14.60 4.77 6.12
N LEU A 190 -14.68 4.70 7.43
CA LEU A 190 -15.16 5.77 8.31
C LEU A 190 -14.01 6.26 9.18
N GLN A 191 -13.99 7.56 9.46
CA GLN A 191 -13.02 8.18 10.34
C GLN A 191 -13.64 9.41 11.00
N THR A 192 -13.37 9.61 12.29
CA THR A 192 -13.81 10.84 12.98
C THR A 192 -13.06 12.05 12.46
N LEU A 193 -13.67 13.23 12.56
CA LEU A 193 -12.92 14.47 12.49
C LEU A 193 -12.08 14.64 13.76
N PRO A 194 -10.91 15.29 13.70
CA PRO A 194 -10.12 15.57 14.90
C PRO A 194 -10.98 16.36 15.90
N ALA A 195 -11.23 15.79 17.07
CA ALA A 195 -11.69 16.54 18.23
C ALA A 195 -10.49 17.27 18.86
N GLN A 196 -10.74 18.18 19.81
CA GLN A 196 -9.67 18.92 20.49
C GLN A 196 -8.57 17.98 21.03
N PRO A 197 -7.30 18.44 21.16
CA PRO A 197 -6.21 17.57 21.61
C PRO A 197 -6.60 16.92 22.94
N MET A 198 -6.66 15.59 22.97
CA MET A 198 -6.91 14.88 24.21
C MET A 198 -5.67 14.94 25.10
N ASP A 199 -5.90 15.06 26.41
CA ASP A 199 -4.86 14.70 27.39
C ASP A 199 -4.55 13.21 27.23
N ALA A 200 -3.26 12.86 27.18
CA ALA A 200 -2.81 11.48 27.05
C ALA A 200 -3.35 10.65 28.23
N GLY A 201 -4.34 9.81 27.95
CA GLY A 201 -4.94 8.87 28.90
C GLY A 201 -4.01 7.72 29.27
N ASP A 202 -4.40 7.01 30.33
CA ASP A 202 -3.66 5.92 31.00
C ASP A 202 -3.73 4.62 30.18
N GLY A 203 -2.90 4.51 29.12
CA GLY A 203 -2.78 3.30 28.29
C GLY A 203 -4.01 2.94 27.45
N GLY A 204 -3.86 1.99 26.51
CA GLY A 204 -4.96 1.52 25.65
C GLY A 204 -5.67 0.28 26.23
N SER A 205 -6.97 0.16 25.99
CA SER A 205 -7.79 -0.96 26.49
C SER A 205 -7.77 -2.23 25.61
N GLY A 206 -7.16 -2.15 24.42
CA GLY A 206 -7.08 -3.24 23.45
C GLY A 206 -6.02 -4.31 23.73
N GLU A 207 -5.93 -5.30 22.84
CA GLU A 207 -4.95 -6.39 22.92
C GLU A 207 -3.53 -5.84 23.04
N GLY A 208 -2.75 -6.32 24.03
CA GLY A 208 -1.38 -5.82 24.24
C GLY A 208 -1.28 -4.36 24.70
N GLY A 209 -2.38 -3.76 25.18
CA GLY A 209 -2.42 -2.36 25.63
C GLY A 209 -2.56 -1.37 24.47
N LEU A 210 -2.99 -1.83 23.29
CA LEU A 210 -3.25 -0.99 22.12
C LEU A 210 -4.45 -0.06 22.35
N ILE A 211 -4.38 1.16 21.79
CA ILE A 211 -5.44 2.17 21.91
C ILE A 211 -6.61 1.80 21.00
N GLU A 212 -7.83 1.82 21.53
CA GLU A 212 -9.07 1.62 20.79
C GLU A 212 -9.91 2.92 20.72
N ALA A 213 -10.94 2.93 19.88
CA ALA A 213 -11.82 4.10 19.72
C ALA A 213 -12.52 4.51 21.02
N ALA A 214 -12.86 3.56 21.89
CA ALA A 214 -13.49 3.81 23.19
C ALA A 214 -12.56 4.56 24.16
N ASP A 215 -11.25 4.48 23.97
CA ASP A 215 -10.27 5.21 24.77
C ASP A 215 -10.16 6.69 24.31
N ILE A 216 -10.62 6.99 23.08
CA ILE A 216 -10.50 8.30 22.44
C ILE A 216 -11.82 9.08 22.51
N LEU A 217 -12.95 8.43 22.26
CA LEU A 217 -14.24 9.11 22.11
C LEU A 217 -15.04 9.09 23.40
N GLN A 218 -15.64 10.24 23.74
CA GLN A 218 -16.48 10.40 24.93
C GLN A 218 -17.83 11.03 24.60
N GLY A 219 -18.84 10.74 25.42
CA GLY A 219 -20.16 11.36 25.31
C GLY A 219 -20.81 11.18 23.94
N ALA A 220 -21.30 12.28 23.36
CA ALA A 220 -22.03 12.26 22.08
C ALA A 220 -21.18 11.75 20.91
N GLU A 221 -19.87 12.03 20.90
CA GLU A 221 -18.97 11.56 19.83
C GLU A 221 -18.84 10.03 19.83
N SER A 222 -18.84 9.41 21.02
CA SER A 222 -18.83 7.95 21.17
C SER A 222 -20.13 7.32 20.66
N GLU A 223 -21.29 7.91 21.00
CA GLU A 223 -22.60 7.44 20.52
C GLU A 223 -22.75 7.57 19.00
N ASP A 224 -22.27 8.68 18.43
CA ASP A 224 -22.26 8.92 16.99
C ASP A 224 -21.38 7.93 16.25
N TRP A 225 -20.18 7.67 16.77
CA TRP A 225 -19.26 6.67 16.24
C TRP A 225 -19.84 5.26 16.32
N ASN A 226 -20.38 4.86 17.47
CA ASN A 226 -20.98 3.55 17.67
C ASN A 226 -22.14 3.33 16.71
N ARG A 227 -23.03 4.31 16.56
CA ARG A 227 -24.16 4.24 15.64
C ARG A 227 -23.70 4.10 14.19
N ALA A 228 -22.74 4.90 13.74
CA ALA A 228 -22.19 4.80 12.39
C ALA A 228 -21.54 3.44 12.12
N ASN A 229 -20.84 2.85 13.11
CA ASN A 229 -20.27 1.51 12.98
C ASN A 229 -21.33 0.42 12.92
N ILE A 230 -22.38 0.49 13.76
CA ILE A 230 -23.51 -0.46 13.72
C ILE A 230 -24.17 -0.43 12.33
N LEU A 231 -24.38 0.75 11.75
CA LEU A 231 -24.90 0.89 10.39
C LEU A 231 -23.94 0.28 9.37
N LEU A 232 -22.63 0.59 9.47
CA LEU A 232 -21.63 0.04 8.58
C LEU A 232 -21.55 -1.49 8.62
N ASP A 233 -21.67 -2.10 9.80
CA ASP A 233 -21.61 -3.56 9.99
C ASP A 233 -22.79 -4.30 9.33
N THR A 234 -23.84 -3.57 8.89
CA THR A 234 -24.95 -4.16 8.11
C THR A 234 -24.64 -4.33 6.62
N VAL A 235 -23.54 -3.77 6.12
CA VAL A 235 -23.21 -3.83 4.69
C VAL A 235 -22.93 -5.26 4.25
N GLU A 236 -23.51 -5.65 3.10
CA GLU A 236 -23.28 -6.98 2.54
C GLU A 236 -22.13 -6.97 1.51
N THR A 237 -21.45 -8.12 1.38
CA THR A 237 -20.41 -8.33 0.38
C THR A 237 -20.87 -7.95 -1.03
N LEU A 238 -22.09 -8.30 -1.42
CA LEU A 238 -22.62 -7.99 -2.76
C LEU A 238 -22.97 -6.51 -2.94
N GLU A 239 -23.08 -5.72 -1.88
CA GLU A 239 -23.23 -4.26 -1.99
C GLU A 239 -21.86 -3.59 -2.19
N LEU A 240 -20.80 -4.18 -1.63
CA LEU A 240 -19.42 -3.72 -1.81
C LEU A 240 -18.87 -4.08 -3.19
N ILE A 241 -18.96 -5.36 -3.60
CA ILE A 241 -18.33 -5.89 -4.81
C ILE A 241 -19.30 -6.38 -5.91
N GLY A 242 -20.60 -6.33 -5.66
CA GLY A 242 -21.61 -6.76 -6.64
C GLY A 242 -21.94 -5.71 -7.71
N PRO A 243 -22.67 -6.11 -8.77
CA PRO A 243 -22.90 -5.27 -9.94
C PRO A 243 -24.13 -4.35 -9.83
N LYS A 244 -24.81 -4.30 -8.68
CA LYS A 244 -26.18 -3.71 -8.58
C LYS A 244 -26.27 -2.43 -7.77
N VAL A 245 -25.34 -2.19 -6.86
CA VAL A 245 -25.40 -1.06 -5.92
C VAL A 245 -24.30 -0.09 -6.27
N GLY A 246 -24.61 1.15 -6.63
CA GLY A 246 -23.60 2.20 -6.84
C GLY A 246 -23.06 2.76 -5.50
N PRO A 247 -21.89 3.42 -5.47
CA PRO A 247 -21.34 4.00 -4.24
C PRO A 247 -22.29 4.99 -3.54
N THR A 248 -22.95 5.88 -4.29
CA THR A 248 -23.91 6.84 -3.72
C THR A 248 -25.16 6.14 -3.15
N ASP A 249 -25.67 5.12 -3.84
CA ASP A 249 -26.82 4.34 -3.35
C ASP A 249 -26.47 3.54 -2.10
N LEU A 250 -25.24 3.02 -2.02
CA LEU A 250 -24.72 2.34 -0.83
C LEU A 250 -24.73 3.30 0.38
N LEU A 251 -24.23 4.52 0.19
CA LEU A 251 -24.22 5.53 1.26
C LEU A 251 -25.63 5.90 1.72
N LEU A 252 -26.58 6.02 0.79
CA LEU A 252 -27.97 6.27 1.16
C LEU A 252 -28.58 5.08 1.93
N ARG A 253 -28.34 3.84 1.50
CA ARG A 253 -28.81 2.64 2.21
C ARG A 253 -28.30 2.60 3.64
N LEU A 254 -26.99 2.77 3.84
CA LEU A 254 -26.34 2.68 5.14
C LEU A 254 -26.63 3.89 6.04
N PHE A 255 -26.61 5.09 5.48
CA PHE A 255 -26.45 6.32 6.26
C PHE A 255 -27.53 7.38 5.98
N HIS A 256 -28.67 7.06 5.37
CA HIS A 256 -29.72 8.06 5.06
C HIS A 256 -30.13 8.93 6.28
N GLU A 257 -30.22 8.35 7.47
CA GLU A 257 -30.53 9.10 8.70
C GLU A 257 -29.37 9.97 9.21
N GLU A 258 -28.14 9.73 8.76
CA GLU A 258 -26.92 10.47 9.13
C GLU A 258 -26.63 11.67 8.20
N ALA A 259 -27.51 11.92 7.21
CA ALA A 259 -27.39 12.98 6.21
C ALA A 259 -26.03 12.92 5.44
N PRO A 260 -25.84 11.91 4.57
CA PRO A 260 -24.58 11.70 3.88
C PRO A 260 -24.43 12.73 2.76
N ARG A 261 -23.31 13.45 2.75
CA ARG A 261 -22.92 14.40 1.72
C ARG A 261 -21.68 13.89 1.01
N VAL A 262 -21.76 13.74 -0.31
CA VAL A 262 -20.65 13.25 -1.15
C VAL A 262 -19.84 14.40 -1.73
N PHE A 263 -18.60 14.11 -2.11
CA PHE A 263 -17.68 15.03 -2.79
C PHE A 263 -17.26 14.48 -4.15
N ASP A 264 -16.38 15.21 -4.85
CA ASP A 264 -15.85 14.80 -6.14
C ASP A 264 -15.14 13.46 -6.05
N THR A 265 -15.45 12.59 -7.01
CA THR A 265 -14.88 11.25 -7.09
C THR A 265 -13.44 11.32 -7.59
N GLN A 266 -12.53 10.68 -6.86
CA GLN A 266 -11.15 10.50 -7.30
C GLN A 266 -11.04 9.21 -8.12
N ARG A 267 -10.64 9.33 -9.39
CA ARG A 267 -10.29 8.16 -10.20
C ARG A 267 -8.95 7.58 -9.77
N VAL A 268 -8.82 6.27 -9.86
CA VAL A 268 -7.60 5.54 -9.54
C VAL A 268 -7.20 4.70 -10.74
N GLU A 269 -5.91 4.70 -11.07
CA GLU A 269 -5.36 3.85 -12.14
C GLU A 269 -4.07 3.18 -11.67
N PHE A 270 -3.57 2.23 -12.46
CA PHE A 270 -2.29 1.64 -12.18
C PHE A 270 -1.17 2.66 -12.45
N GLY A 271 -0.17 2.73 -11.58
CA GLY A 271 1.04 3.47 -11.91
C GLY A 271 2.28 2.98 -11.19
N CYS A 272 3.31 2.68 -11.99
CA CYS A 272 4.63 2.37 -11.50
C CYS A 272 5.61 3.47 -11.90
N SER A 273 6.53 3.77 -11.00
CA SER A 273 7.53 4.80 -11.19
C SER A 273 8.91 4.23 -11.57
N CYS A 274 9.04 2.95 -11.89
CA CYS A 274 10.32 2.35 -12.24
C CYS A 274 10.79 2.83 -13.61
N THR A 275 12.09 3.11 -13.71
CA THR A 275 12.78 3.44 -14.95
C THR A 275 14.16 2.77 -14.89
N SER A 276 14.80 2.60 -16.05
CA SER A 276 16.21 2.15 -16.11
C SER A 276 17.09 2.98 -15.18
N ASP A 277 16.92 4.30 -15.20
CA ASP A 277 17.75 5.23 -14.45
C ASP A 277 17.59 5.04 -12.94
N ARG A 278 16.36 4.85 -12.44
CA ARG A 278 16.15 4.58 -11.01
C ARG A 278 16.75 3.26 -10.56
N VAL A 279 16.74 2.26 -11.43
CA VAL A 279 17.38 0.97 -11.14
C VAL A 279 18.90 1.15 -11.11
N ARG A 280 19.47 1.88 -12.07
CA ARG A 280 20.90 2.27 -12.06
C ARG A 280 21.26 3.04 -10.80
N ASP A 281 20.47 4.02 -10.41
CA ASP A 281 20.67 4.81 -9.18
C ASP A 281 20.70 3.90 -7.94
N THR A 282 19.81 2.91 -7.87
CA THR A 282 19.79 1.93 -6.76
C THR A 282 21.03 1.05 -6.76
N LEU A 283 21.58 0.75 -7.94
CA LEU A 283 22.78 -0.06 -8.10
C LEU A 283 24.09 0.75 -7.98
N SER A 284 24.01 2.08 -7.95
CA SER A 284 25.19 2.97 -7.92
C SER A 284 26.05 2.83 -6.67
N ILE A 285 25.51 2.24 -5.59
CA ILE A 285 26.22 2.04 -4.33
C ILE A 285 27.10 0.78 -4.30
N TYR A 286 26.99 -0.10 -5.29
CA TYR A 286 27.73 -1.36 -5.33
C TYR A 286 29.07 -1.22 -6.05
N SER A 287 30.06 -2.00 -5.60
CA SER A 287 31.36 -2.10 -6.26
C SER A 287 31.27 -2.92 -7.55
N ALA A 288 32.24 -2.79 -8.47
CA ALA A 288 32.31 -3.64 -9.66
C ALA A 288 32.40 -5.13 -9.29
N LYS A 289 33.04 -5.44 -8.15
CA LYS A 289 33.07 -6.80 -7.60
C LYS A 289 31.68 -7.30 -7.22
N ASP A 290 30.87 -6.50 -6.53
CA ASP A 290 29.50 -6.90 -6.17
C ASP A 290 28.61 -7.04 -7.40
N ILE A 291 28.73 -6.12 -8.35
CA ILE A 291 28.04 -6.19 -9.65
C ILE A 291 28.43 -7.47 -10.40
N ALA A 292 29.70 -7.87 -10.39
CA ALA A 292 30.15 -9.11 -11.02
C ALA A 292 29.49 -10.37 -10.43
N HIS A 293 29.12 -10.37 -9.14
CA HIS A 293 28.35 -11.47 -8.53
C HIS A 293 26.87 -11.45 -8.94
N MET A 294 26.36 -10.33 -9.44
CA MET A 294 25.00 -10.18 -9.98
C MET A 294 24.94 -10.44 -11.49
N THR A 295 26.09 -10.49 -12.16
CA THR A 295 26.19 -10.76 -13.60
C THR A 295 25.85 -12.22 -13.90
N THR A 296 24.96 -12.42 -14.87
CA THR A 296 24.55 -13.73 -15.37
C THR A 296 25.64 -14.37 -16.24
N ASP A 297 25.49 -15.67 -16.55
CA ASP A 297 26.40 -16.38 -17.47
C ASP A 297 26.44 -15.76 -18.88
N GLU A 298 25.42 -14.99 -19.25
CA GLU A 298 25.33 -14.26 -20.53
C GLU A 298 26.09 -12.92 -20.51
N GLY A 299 26.67 -12.55 -19.36
CA GLY A 299 27.48 -11.33 -19.22
C GLY A 299 26.66 -10.06 -18.98
N ILE A 300 25.39 -10.18 -18.61
CA ILE A 300 24.49 -9.05 -18.32
C ILE A 300 24.01 -9.07 -16.87
N VAL A 301 23.64 -7.90 -16.34
CA VAL A 301 22.89 -7.76 -15.09
C VAL A 301 21.42 -7.55 -15.39
N THR A 302 20.56 -8.38 -14.79
CA THR A 302 19.11 -8.28 -14.92
C THR A 302 18.46 -7.77 -13.65
N ALA A 303 17.43 -6.94 -13.76
CA ALA A 303 16.63 -6.48 -12.63
C ALA A 303 15.14 -6.45 -12.98
N ASP A 304 14.32 -7.07 -12.12
CA ASP A 304 12.87 -7.10 -12.27
C ASP A 304 12.17 -6.16 -11.28
N CYS A 305 11.30 -5.29 -11.80
CA CYS A 305 10.46 -4.47 -10.94
C CYS A 305 9.33 -5.31 -10.33
N GLN A 306 9.37 -5.52 -9.02
CA GLN A 306 8.36 -6.29 -8.28
C GLN A 306 6.94 -5.72 -8.38
N PHE A 307 6.76 -4.43 -8.68
CA PHE A 307 5.43 -3.81 -8.80
C PHE A 307 4.78 -4.02 -10.17
N CYS A 308 5.51 -3.80 -11.27
CA CYS A 308 4.94 -3.82 -12.62
C CYS A 308 5.40 -5.00 -13.47
N GLY A 309 6.40 -5.76 -13.02
CA GLY A 309 7.01 -6.85 -13.78
C GLY A 309 7.89 -6.39 -14.95
N ALA A 310 8.30 -5.12 -15.00
CA ALA A 310 9.25 -4.65 -16.00
C ALA A 310 10.62 -5.30 -15.78
N HIS A 311 11.15 -5.89 -16.85
CA HIS A 311 12.49 -6.47 -16.91
C HIS A 311 13.48 -5.43 -17.46
N TYR A 312 14.60 -5.26 -16.76
CA TYR A 312 15.68 -4.38 -17.18
C TYR A 312 16.96 -5.18 -17.34
N GLU A 313 17.69 -4.91 -18.42
CA GLU A 313 18.99 -5.50 -18.71
C GLU A 313 20.03 -4.39 -18.77
N PHE A 314 21.19 -4.64 -18.17
CA PHE A 314 22.27 -3.68 -18.09
C PHE A 314 23.61 -4.33 -18.43
N ASP A 315 24.48 -3.56 -19.08
CA ASP A 315 25.91 -3.86 -19.14
C ASP A 315 26.50 -3.71 -17.72
N PRO A 316 27.15 -4.74 -17.15
CA PRO A 316 27.80 -4.66 -15.84
C PRO A 316 28.76 -3.46 -15.73
N ASN A 317 29.44 -3.09 -16.83
CA ASN A 317 30.39 -1.98 -16.86
C ASN A 317 29.72 -0.60 -16.77
N SER A 318 28.39 -0.54 -16.91
CA SER A 318 27.57 0.67 -16.80
C SER A 318 26.95 0.87 -15.42
N LEU A 319 27.28 0.00 -14.46
CA LEU A 319 26.67 -0.06 -13.13
C LEU A 319 27.71 0.08 -12.01
N GLY A 320 27.24 0.48 -10.83
CA GLY A 320 28.07 0.69 -9.65
C GLY A 320 28.83 2.02 -9.67
N PHE A 321 29.53 2.34 -8.58
CA PHE A 321 30.31 3.57 -8.49
C PHE A 321 31.65 3.50 -9.24
N GLU A 322 32.03 2.32 -9.74
CA GLU A 322 33.22 2.03 -10.56
C GLU A 322 32.87 1.84 -12.05
N ALA A 323 31.68 2.26 -12.49
CA ALA A 323 31.23 2.15 -13.87
C ALA A 323 32.24 2.79 -14.84
N THR A 324 32.59 2.07 -15.92
CA THR A 324 33.53 2.53 -16.94
C THR A 324 32.84 3.08 -18.18
N VAL A 325 31.55 2.78 -18.36
CA VAL A 325 30.73 3.30 -19.46
C VAL A 325 29.43 3.91 -18.93
N ASP A 326 28.86 4.86 -19.66
CA ASP A 326 27.58 5.47 -19.33
C ASP A 326 26.39 4.60 -19.78
N ALA A 327 25.17 5.12 -19.61
CA ALA A 327 23.95 4.41 -19.97
C ALA A 327 23.82 4.11 -21.47
N ASP A 328 24.52 4.87 -22.33
CA ASP A 328 24.55 4.73 -23.79
C ASP A 328 25.77 3.92 -24.28
N GLY A 329 26.57 3.37 -23.35
CA GLY A 329 27.76 2.59 -23.64
C GLY A 329 28.98 3.43 -24.05
N GLN A 330 28.96 4.74 -23.80
CA GLN A 330 30.12 5.61 -24.04
C GLN A 330 31.08 5.56 -22.85
N PRO A 331 32.40 5.55 -23.06
CA PRO A 331 33.37 5.57 -21.96
C PRO A 331 33.19 6.79 -21.05
N ILE A 332 33.15 6.56 -19.73
CA ILE A 332 33.18 7.63 -18.73
C ILE A 332 34.62 8.08 -18.57
N ALA A 333 34.87 9.39 -18.68
CA ALA A 333 36.19 9.93 -18.40
C ALA A 333 36.54 9.68 -16.92
N GLN A 334 37.54 8.85 -16.66
CA GLN A 334 38.07 8.65 -15.31
C GLN A 334 38.75 9.96 -14.88
N ASP A 335 38.06 10.79 -14.10
CA ASP A 335 38.72 11.82 -13.31
C ASP A 335 39.57 11.10 -12.27
N GLY A 336 40.89 11.22 -12.40
CA GLY A 336 41.90 10.50 -11.63
C GLY A 336 41.75 10.63 -10.11
N ARG A 337 40.91 9.78 -9.52
CA ARG A 337 41.00 9.44 -8.11
C ARG A 337 42.15 8.45 -8.02
N GLU A 338 43.31 8.98 -7.64
CA GLU A 338 44.44 8.17 -7.18
C GLU A 338 43.92 7.21 -6.11
N ASP A 339 43.99 5.92 -6.42
CA ASP A 339 43.91 4.87 -5.42
C ASP A 339 45.01 5.16 -4.39
N GLY A 340 44.60 5.52 -3.17
CA GLY A 340 45.50 5.54 -2.04
C GLY A 340 45.90 4.10 -1.75
N ASP A 341 47.08 3.71 -2.22
CA ASP A 341 47.75 2.47 -1.85
C ASP A 341 47.86 2.39 -0.31
N ASP A 342 46.98 1.59 0.31
CA ASP A 342 47.18 1.04 1.64
C ASP A 342 48.23 -0.09 1.53
N ASP A 343 49.49 0.29 1.37
CA ASP A 343 50.64 -0.62 1.39
C ASP A 343 51.74 -0.01 2.28
N ASP A 344 51.44 0.16 3.57
CA ASP A 344 52.45 0.53 4.58
C ASP A 344 52.09 -0.08 5.94
N ASP A 345 52.47 -1.34 6.17
CA ASP A 345 52.90 -1.85 7.48
C ASP A 345 53.35 -3.32 7.43
N ALA A 346 54.52 -3.58 6.82
CA ALA A 346 55.22 -4.84 7.04
C ALA A 346 56.71 -4.78 6.71
N GLN A 347 57.49 -3.88 7.35
CA GLN A 347 58.94 -4.05 7.52
C GLN A 347 59.54 -2.92 8.38
N ASP A 348 59.54 -3.06 9.71
CA ASP A 348 60.76 -2.74 10.48
C ASP A 348 60.68 -3.21 11.94
N ARG A 349 61.15 -4.43 12.22
CA ARG A 349 61.66 -4.84 13.54
C ARG A 349 62.71 -5.94 13.39
N ALA A 350 63.89 -5.57 12.93
CA ALA A 350 65.11 -6.34 13.15
C ALA A 350 66.35 -5.42 13.14
N ALA A 351 66.69 -4.87 14.32
CA ALA A 351 68.05 -4.59 14.82
C ALA A 351 68.05 -3.40 15.79
N GLU A 352 67.96 -3.68 17.10
CA GLU A 352 68.94 -3.34 18.15
C GLU A 352 68.40 -3.72 19.53
#